data_AF-A0A6N4V4Z5-F1
#
_entry.id   AF-A0A6N4V4Z5-F1
#
_cell.length_a   1.000
_cell.length_b   1.000
_cell.length_c   1.000
_cell.angle_alpha   90.00
_cell.angle_beta   90.00
_cell.angle_gamma   90.00
#
_symmetry.space_group_name_H-M   'P 1'
#
loop_
_entity.id
_entity.type
_entity.pdbx_description
1 polymer ?
#
loop_
_entity_poly.entity_id
_entity_poly.type
_entity_poly.pdbx_seq_one_letter_code
_entity_poly.pdbx_strand_id
1 'polypeptide(L)'
;MVTLRMTSGRRALRRLTYGFAAAILTVAVTTSGVHADPASDAVAQLDELSRQAVQTRQAVTDAQRDVDATLAAQAAAEDHHRAELRALEEANSALQPYQEAVNRVAAMTYMGGRTDQLAAVLSAASPQQLIDELSLQRAMAAEMADQMNDFRAASERAAAAARASEKSAADARGAAEQAAKVRTELQVKWTGLQQQILAAEAQYAALTPPQRAAVDNAAAVLPPPPAAPTPVDPPIAAVPAQPPGLPESLPVGVANEAGLQPNTVLAARAVSARFPQIAAIDGVRPDSKPWHPSGLAIDIMIPNSASPEGIALGDEILAFAMSNAARFGLQDVIWRGTYYTPAGPQASGYGHYDHVHITTTPG
;
A
#
# COMPACT_ATOMS: atom_id res chain seq x y z
N MET A 1 4.02 -10.74 54.90
CA MET A 1 5.45 -10.39 54.86
C MET A 1 5.97 -10.74 53.47
N VAL A 2 6.34 -9.73 52.67
CA VAL A 2 7.51 -9.69 51.74
C VAL A 2 7.54 -10.76 50.61
N THR A 3 7.54 -10.50 49.28
CA THR A 3 7.43 -9.32 48.41
C THR A 3 7.26 -9.81 46.95
N LEU A 4 6.63 -8.97 46.12
CA LEU A 4 6.52 -9.02 44.65
C LEU A 4 7.82 -9.32 43.88
N ARG A 5 7.68 -9.96 42.70
CA ARG A 5 8.31 -9.46 41.47
C ARG A 5 7.52 -9.87 40.21
N MET A 6 6.66 -8.96 39.77
CA MET A 6 6.13 -8.94 38.39
C MET A 6 7.22 -8.36 37.48
N THR A 7 7.64 -9.10 36.46
CA THR A 7 8.48 -8.56 35.38
C THR A 7 7.59 -8.12 34.23
N SER A 8 7.48 -6.80 34.05
CA SER A 8 6.79 -6.16 32.93
C SER A 8 7.59 -6.33 31.64
N GLY A 9 7.03 -7.01 30.65
CA GLY A 9 7.54 -7.04 29.27
C GLY A 9 6.90 -5.94 28.42
N ARG A 10 7.26 -4.67 28.64
CA ARG A 10 6.94 -3.58 27.71
C ARG A 10 7.85 -3.70 26.49
N ARG A 11 7.35 -4.21 25.36
CA ARG A 11 8.05 -4.09 24.06
C ARG A 11 7.54 -2.85 23.31
N ALA A 12 8.40 -1.84 23.41
CA ALA A 12 8.63 -0.70 22.53
C ALA A 12 7.67 -0.50 21.35
N LEU A 13 6.81 0.51 21.50
CA LEU A 13 6.21 1.27 20.41
C LEU A 13 7.35 1.89 19.57
N ARG A 14 7.69 1.26 18.44
CA ARG A 14 8.56 1.88 17.42
C ARG A 14 7.80 3.04 16.81
N ARG A 15 8.08 4.25 17.29
CA ARG A 15 7.72 5.50 16.62
C ARG A 15 8.45 5.51 15.26
N LEU A 16 7.71 5.31 14.18
CA LEU A 16 8.15 5.64 12.83
C LEU A 16 8.13 7.17 12.71
N THR A 17 9.21 7.80 13.13
CA THR A 17 9.51 9.17 12.75
C THR A 17 10.07 9.14 11.32
N TYR A 18 9.20 9.27 10.33
CA TYR A 18 9.64 9.68 8.99
C TYR A 18 9.95 11.17 9.07
N GLY A 19 11.23 11.49 9.27
CA GLY A 19 11.74 12.84 9.15
C GLY A 19 11.64 13.27 7.69
N PHE A 20 10.63 14.07 7.36
CA PHE A 20 10.55 14.76 6.09
C PHE A 20 11.55 15.92 6.14
N ALA A 21 12.79 15.66 5.73
CA ALA A 21 13.77 16.71 5.49
C ALA A 21 13.37 17.42 4.18
N ALA A 22 12.49 18.42 4.30
CA ALA A 22 12.25 19.39 3.23
C ALA A 22 13.51 20.25 3.07
N ALA A 23 14.45 19.81 2.23
CA ALA A 23 15.56 20.64 1.77
C ALA A 23 15.01 21.65 0.76
N ILE A 24 14.67 22.85 1.23
CA ILE A 24 14.47 24.01 0.37
C ILE A 24 15.87 24.45 -0.07
N LEU A 25 16.26 24.06 -1.29
CA LEU A 25 17.49 24.54 -1.91
C LEU A 25 17.23 25.92 -2.52
N THR A 26 17.59 26.99 -1.80
CA THR A 26 17.67 28.33 -2.37
C THR A 26 18.91 28.44 -3.26
N VAL A 27 18.72 28.48 -4.57
CA VAL A 27 19.80 28.75 -5.53
C VAL A 27 20.17 30.24 -5.45
N ALA A 28 21.35 30.52 -4.90
CA ALA A 28 21.98 31.83 -5.04
C ALA A 28 22.71 31.87 -6.39
N VAL A 29 22.23 32.70 -7.32
CA VAL A 29 22.90 32.94 -8.60
C VAL A 29 24.03 33.94 -8.38
N THR A 30 25.26 33.45 -8.27
CA THR A 30 26.47 34.28 -8.43
C THR A 30 26.86 34.29 -9.90
N THR A 31 26.69 35.43 -10.57
CA THR A 31 27.09 35.64 -11.96
C THR A 31 28.59 35.90 -12.08
N SER A 32 29.38 34.83 -12.13
CA SER A 32 30.73 34.88 -12.70
C SER A 32 30.68 34.39 -14.15
N GLY A 33 31.06 35.26 -15.08
CA GLY A 33 31.04 34.97 -16.52
C GLY A 33 31.99 33.84 -16.89
N VAL A 34 31.43 32.65 -17.09
CA VAL A 34 32.01 31.57 -17.87
C VAL A 34 31.09 31.42 -19.07
N HIS A 35 31.63 31.47 -20.30
CA HIS A 35 30.88 31.13 -21.50
C HIS A 35 30.59 29.62 -21.47
N ALA A 36 29.51 29.24 -20.78
CA ALA A 36 28.93 27.91 -20.89
C ALA A 36 28.28 27.78 -22.28
N ASP A 37 28.51 26.64 -22.93
CA ASP A 37 27.89 26.32 -24.21
C ASP A 37 26.38 26.09 -23.98
N PRO A 38 25.48 26.91 -24.55
CA PRO A 38 24.04 26.77 -24.35
C PRO A 38 23.49 25.39 -24.71
N ALA A 39 24.17 24.64 -25.60
CA ALA A 39 23.80 23.28 -25.93
C ALA A 39 24.10 22.30 -24.77
N SER A 40 25.22 22.46 -24.07
CA SER A 40 25.59 21.62 -22.92
C SER A 40 24.66 21.84 -21.72
N ASP A 41 24.22 23.08 -21.49
CA ASP A 41 23.27 23.42 -20.42
C ASP A 41 21.88 22.83 -20.68
N ALA A 42 21.42 22.82 -21.94
CA ALA A 42 20.15 22.22 -22.33
C ALA A 42 20.12 20.69 -22.13
N VAL A 43 21.23 20.01 -22.43
CA VAL A 43 21.37 18.55 -22.21
C VAL A 43 21.40 18.21 -20.73
N ALA A 44 22.19 18.95 -19.95
CA ALA A 44 22.25 18.76 -18.50
C ALA A 44 20.87 18.99 -17.84
N GLN A 45 20.11 19.96 -18.33
CA GLN A 45 18.75 20.21 -17.86
C GLN A 45 17.78 19.07 -18.24
N LEU A 46 17.89 18.51 -19.45
CA LEU A 46 17.06 17.38 -19.87
C LEU A 46 17.41 16.09 -19.10
N ASP A 47 18.69 15.83 -18.81
CA ASP A 47 19.14 14.71 -17.98
C ASP A 47 18.61 14.84 -16.53
N GLU A 48 18.68 16.04 -15.96
CA GLU A 48 18.09 16.32 -14.64
C GLU A 48 16.58 16.08 -14.61
N LEU A 49 15.84 16.62 -15.59
CA LEU A 49 14.39 16.40 -15.72
C LEU A 49 14.06 14.92 -15.90
N SER A 50 14.86 14.22 -16.69
CA SER A 50 14.77 12.77 -16.94
C SER A 50 14.94 11.97 -15.65
N ARG A 51 15.99 12.24 -14.88
CA ARG A 51 16.22 11.60 -13.58
C ARG A 51 15.11 11.92 -12.57
N GLN A 52 14.64 13.16 -12.52
CA GLN A 52 13.53 13.54 -11.64
C GLN A 52 12.22 12.85 -12.04
N ALA A 53 11.97 12.65 -13.34
CA ALA A 53 10.83 11.90 -13.84
C ALA A 53 10.90 10.43 -13.42
N VAL A 54 12.06 9.78 -13.54
CA VAL A 54 12.30 8.40 -13.05
C VAL A 54 11.96 8.28 -11.57
N GLN A 55 12.57 9.13 -10.75
CA GLN A 55 12.38 9.09 -9.30
C GLN A 55 10.94 9.40 -8.90
N THR A 56 10.31 10.40 -9.54
CA THR A 56 8.94 10.81 -9.20
C THR A 56 7.94 9.73 -9.60
N ARG A 57 8.14 9.09 -10.75
CA ARG A 57 7.24 8.04 -11.22
C ARG A 57 7.35 6.76 -10.38
N GLN A 58 8.55 6.41 -9.96
CA GLN A 58 8.78 5.38 -8.94
C GLN A 58 8.03 5.74 -7.64
N ALA A 59 8.20 6.96 -7.15
CA ALA A 59 7.55 7.43 -5.92
C ALA A 59 6.01 7.40 -6.00
N VAL A 60 5.40 7.75 -7.14
CA VAL A 60 3.96 7.61 -7.37
C VAL A 60 3.52 6.16 -7.24
N THR A 61 4.29 5.22 -7.80
CA THR A 61 4.00 3.78 -7.74
C THR A 61 4.13 3.25 -6.32
N ASP A 62 5.18 3.65 -5.60
CA ASP A 62 5.35 3.31 -4.18
C ASP A 62 4.21 3.87 -3.32
N ALA A 63 3.82 5.13 -3.54
CA ALA A 63 2.72 5.76 -2.82
C ALA A 63 1.37 5.10 -3.11
N GLN A 64 1.15 4.60 -4.32
CA GLN A 64 -0.05 3.82 -4.63
C GLN A 64 -0.09 2.51 -3.83
N ARG A 65 1.04 1.78 -3.75
CA ARG A 65 1.13 0.58 -2.90
C ARG A 65 0.87 0.89 -1.42
N ASP A 66 1.34 2.03 -0.94
CA ASP A 66 1.10 2.48 0.43
C ASP A 66 -0.39 2.81 0.69
N VAL A 67 -1.07 3.45 -0.27
CA VAL A 67 -2.53 3.64 -0.22
C VAL A 67 -3.26 2.31 -0.13
N ASP A 68 -2.91 1.33 -0.96
CA ASP A 68 -3.58 0.03 -0.96
C ASP A 68 -3.36 -0.72 0.37
N ALA A 69 -2.14 -0.68 0.91
CA ALA A 69 -1.80 -1.28 2.20
C ALA A 69 -2.52 -0.60 3.37
N THR A 70 -2.59 0.73 3.38
CA THR A 70 -3.24 1.50 4.45
C THR A 70 -4.76 1.35 4.41
N LEU A 71 -5.38 1.25 3.23
CA LEU A 71 -6.81 0.93 3.10
C LEU A 71 -7.13 -0.49 3.60
N ALA A 72 -6.29 -1.48 3.30
CA ALA A 72 -6.44 -2.83 3.85
C ALA A 72 -6.33 -2.84 5.38
N ALA A 73 -5.38 -2.09 5.95
CA ALA A 73 -5.23 -1.95 7.39
C ALA A 73 -6.42 -1.21 8.03
N GLN A 74 -6.96 -0.18 7.38
CA GLN A 74 -8.18 0.51 7.82
C GLN A 74 -9.36 -0.46 7.89
N ALA A 75 -9.60 -1.22 6.83
CA ALA A 75 -10.71 -2.19 6.80
C ALA A 75 -10.57 -3.24 7.91
N ALA A 76 -9.37 -3.78 8.12
CA ALA A 76 -9.11 -4.73 9.21
C ALA A 76 -9.35 -4.12 10.61
N ALA A 77 -8.96 -2.86 10.82
CA ALA A 77 -9.18 -2.17 12.09
C ALA A 77 -10.67 -1.87 12.34
N GLU A 78 -11.43 -1.52 11.31
CA GLU A 78 -12.88 -1.32 11.38
C GLU A 78 -13.61 -2.64 11.66
N ASP A 79 -13.19 -3.74 11.03
CA ASP A 79 -13.73 -5.07 11.28
C ASP A 79 -13.49 -5.51 12.72
N HIS A 80 -12.28 -5.30 13.22
CA HIS A 80 -11.94 -5.56 14.62
C HIS A 80 -12.79 -4.71 15.56
N HIS A 81 -12.95 -3.41 15.28
CA HIS A 81 -13.80 -2.55 16.09
C HIS A 81 -15.27 -3.01 16.12
N ARG A 82 -15.82 -3.43 14.97
CA ARG A 82 -17.18 -4.02 14.90
C ARG A 82 -17.29 -5.30 15.73
N ALA A 83 -16.25 -6.15 15.75
CA ALA A 83 -16.22 -7.34 16.58
C ALA A 83 -16.21 -7.00 18.08
N GLU A 84 -15.42 -6.01 18.49
CA GLU A 84 -15.36 -5.55 19.89
C GLU A 84 -16.68 -4.92 20.36
N LEU A 85 -17.39 -4.20 19.49
CA LEU A 85 -18.73 -3.69 19.80
C LEU A 85 -19.74 -4.81 20.02
N ARG A 86 -19.69 -5.89 19.22
CA ARG A 86 -20.54 -7.07 19.43
C ARG A 86 -20.20 -7.77 20.75
N ALA A 87 -18.91 -7.93 21.06
CA ALA A 87 -18.48 -8.52 22.33
C ALA A 87 -18.95 -7.68 23.54
N LEU A 88 -18.93 -6.35 23.42
CA LEU A 88 -19.48 -5.45 24.42
C LEU A 88 -20.99 -5.59 24.58
N GLU A 89 -21.73 -5.68 23.47
CA GLU A 89 -23.17 -5.92 23.49
C GLU A 89 -23.49 -7.26 24.17
N GLU A 90 -22.80 -8.34 23.80
CA GLU A 90 -22.95 -9.67 24.41
C GLU A 90 -22.67 -9.64 25.92
N ALA A 91 -21.58 -8.98 26.35
CA ALA A 91 -21.25 -8.83 27.76
C ALA A 91 -22.32 -8.07 28.54
N ASN A 92 -22.91 -7.03 27.94
CA ASN A 92 -23.99 -6.25 28.55
C ASN A 92 -25.32 -7.02 28.58
N SER A 93 -25.63 -7.79 27.55
CA SER A 93 -26.82 -8.65 27.53
C SER A 93 -26.74 -9.76 28.58
N ALA A 94 -25.54 -10.27 28.88
CA ALA A 94 -25.34 -11.26 29.94
C ALA A 94 -25.72 -10.75 31.35
N LEU A 95 -25.69 -9.43 31.58
CA LEU A 95 -26.12 -8.82 32.85
C LEU A 95 -27.65 -8.73 33.00
N GLN A 96 -28.43 -8.76 31.91
CA GLN A 96 -29.88 -8.50 31.96
C GLN A 96 -30.66 -9.48 32.85
N PRO A 97 -30.49 -10.82 32.72
CA PRO A 97 -31.27 -11.77 33.53
C PRO A 97 -31.04 -11.60 35.03
N TYR A 98 -29.82 -11.24 35.42
CA TYR A 98 -29.45 -11.00 36.81
C TYR A 98 -30.04 -9.71 37.35
N GLN A 99 -30.02 -8.63 36.54
CA GLN A 99 -30.67 -7.38 36.91
C GLN A 99 -32.18 -7.59 37.14
N GLU A 100 -32.83 -8.36 36.27
CA GLU A 100 -34.24 -8.73 36.43
C GLU A 100 -34.50 -9.57 37.69
N ALA A 101 -33.63 -10.55 37.97
CA ALA A 101 -33.74 -11.38 39.16
C ALA A 101 -33.61 -10.55 40.44
N VAL A 102 -32.62 -9.66 40.50
CA VAL A 102 -32.43 -8.72 41.61
C VAL A 102 -33.64 -7.79 41.75
N ASN A 103 -34.16 -7.25 40.66
CA ASN A 103 -35.36 -6.40 40.67
C ASN A 103 -36.59 -7.15 41.21
N ARG A 104 -36.77 -8.43 40.83
CA ARG A 104 -37.87 -9.27 41.36
C ARG A 104 -37.74 -9.50 42.86
N VAL A 105 -36.54 -9.84 43.34
CA VAL A 105 -36.30 -10.04 44.78
C VAL A 105 -36.53 -8.75 45.57
N ALA A 106 -36.05 -7.62 45.05
CA ALA A 106 -36.27 -6.31 45.65
C ALA A 106 -37.76 -5.96 45.72
N ALA A 107 -38.51 -6.20 44.64
CA ALA A 107 -39.96 -5.99 44.60
C ALA A 107 -40.71 -6.89 45.59
N MET A 108 -40.39 -8.19 45.66
CA MET A 108 -40.99 -9.10 46.64
C MET A 108 -40.69 -8.67 48.08
N THR A 109 -39.45 -8.28 48.38
CA THR A 109 -39.06 -7.80 49.71
C THR A 109 -39.82 -6.52 50.09
N TYR A 110 -39.95 -5.59 49.14
CA TYR A 110 -40.68 -4.35 49.33
C TYR A 110 -42.18 -4.59 49.57
N MET A 111 -42.78 -5.53 48.83
CA MET A 111 -44.22 -5.84 48.91
C MET A 111 -44.59 -6.77 50.08
N GLY A 112 -43.73 -7.71 50.47
CA GLY A 112 -43.97 -8.67 51.56
C GLY A 112 -43.73 -8.10 52.97
N GLY A 113 -42.89 -7.06 53.08
CA GLY A 113 -42.65 -6.35 54.33
C GLY A 113 -41.99 -7.19 55.43
N ARG A 114 -41.79 -6.56 56.60
CA ARG A 114 -41.03 -7.11 57.75
C ARG A 114 -41.70 -8.33 58.44
N THR A 115 -42.91 -8.69 58.01
CA THR A 115 -43.75 -9.76 58.57
C THR A 115 -43.34 -11.16 58.13
N ASP A 116 -42.77 -11.33 56.93
CA ASP A 116 -42.43 -12.66 56.39
C ASP A 116 -41.26 -13.33 57.12
N GLN A 117 -40.25 -12.59 57.54
CA GLN A 117 -39.11 -13.17 58.28
C GLN A 117 -39.51 -13.65 59.69
N LEU A 118 -40.44 -12.95 60.35
CA LEU A 118 -40.98 -13.37 61.65
C LEU A 118 -41.92 -14.56 61.49
N ALA A 119 -42.73 -14.60 60.43
CA ALA A 119 -43.58 -15.74 60.11
C ALA A 119 -42.75 -16.99 59.79
N ALA A 120 -41.65 -16.86 59.05
CA ALA A 120 -40.74 -17.97 58.74
C ALA A 120 -40.06 -18.56 59.99
N VAL A 121 -39.70 -17.72 60.96
CA VAL A 121 -39.16 -18.18 62.26
C VAL A 121 -40.23 -18.92 63.07
N LEU A 122 -41.49 -18.49 63.00
CA LEU A 122 -42.60 -19.08 63.74
C LEU A 122 -43.17 -20.35 63.09
N SER A 123 -42.98 -20.53 61.77
CA SER A 123 -43.50 -21.67 61.00
C SER A 123 -42.46 -22.76 60.73
N ALA A 124 -41.17 -22.52 61.01
CA ALA A 124 -40.11 -23.51 60.84
C ALA A 124 -40.34 -24.75 61.72
N ALA A 125 -40.32 -25.94 61.12
CA ALA A 125 -40.61 -27.20 61.82
C ALA A 125 -39.54 -27.59 62.86
N SER A 126 -38.32 -27.05 62.76
CA SER A 126 -37.30 -27.11 63.82
C SER A 126 -36.23 -26.02 63.68
N PRO A 127 -35.50 -25.67 64.75
CA PRO A 127 -34.38 -24.72 64.69
C PRO A 127 -33.25 -25.14 63.74
N GLN A 128 -32.96 -26.45 63.64
CA GLN A 128 -31.92 -26.96 62.75
C GLN A 128 -32.29 -26.75 61.28
N GLN A 129 -33.54 -27.02 60.94
CA GLN A 129 -34.05 -26.87 59.57
C GLN A 129 -34.01 -25.40 59.10
N LEU A 130 -34.29 -24.46 60.01
CA LEU A 130 -34.14 -23.02 59.74
C LEU A 130 -32.67 -22.63 59.48
N ILE A 131 -31.73 -23.18 60.25
CA ILE A 131 -30.29 -22.91 60.06
C ILE A 131 -29.79 -23.45 58.72
N ASP A 132 -30.23 -24.64 58.33
CA ASP A 132 -29.86 -25.26 57.05
C ASP A 132 -30.39 -24.44 55.87
N GLU A 133 -31.65 -23.98 55.94
CA GLU A 133 -32.28 -23.16 54.91
C GLU A 133 -31.62 -21.78 54.75
N LEU A 134 -31.30 -21.12 55.88
CA LEU A 134 -30.56 -19.85 55.85
C LEU A 134 -29.12 -20.02 55.34
N SER A 135 -28.48 -21.14 55.63
CA SER A 135 -27.13 -21.45 55.13
C SER A 135 -27.13 -21.64 53.62
N LEU A 136 -28.12 -22.35 53.08
CA LEU A 136 -28.30 -22.51 51.64
C LEU A 136 -28.56 -21.17 50.94
N GLN A 137 -29.45 -20.34 51.49
CA GLN A 137 -29.74 -19.01 50.95
C GLN A 137 -28.50 -18.12 50.92
N ARG A 138 -27.67 -18.15 51.97
CA ARG A 138 -26.40 -17.40 52.01
C ARG A 138 -25.40 -17.90 50.97
N ALA A 139 -25.28 -19.21 50.79
CA ALA A 139 -24.41 -19.78 49.77
C ALA A 139 -24.83 -19.38 48.35
N MET A 140 -26.14 -19.44 48.04
CA MET A 140 -26.68 -18.98 46.76
C MET A 140 -26.47 -17.49 46.55
N ALA A 141 -26.67 -16.66 47.58
CA ALA A 141 -26.45 -15.23 47.49
C ALA A 141 -24.97 -14.87 47.25
N ALA A 142 -24.04 -15.61 47.87
CA ALA A 142 -22.61 -15.45 47.63
C ALA A 142 -22.25 -15.80 46.18
N GLU A 143 -22.73 -16.94 45.67
CA GLU A 143 -22.51 -17.34 44.26
C GLU A 143 -23.06 -16.30 43.27
N MET A 144 -24.28 -15.78 43.50
CA MET A 144 -24.84 -14.73 42.65
C MET A 144 -24.03 -13.42 42.69
N ALA A 145 -23.47 -13.07 43.86
CA ALA A 145 -22.63 -11.89 44.00
C ALA A 145 -21.31 -12.05 43.23
N ASP A 146 -20.69 -13.23 43.31
CA ASP A 146 -19.46 -13.54 42.56
C ASP A 146 -19.71 -13.52 41.05
N GLN A 147 -20.79 -14.17 40.57
CA GLN A 147 -21.16 -14.12 39.15
C GLN A 147 -21.42 -12.68 38.66
N MET A 148 -22.12 -11.86 39.44
CA MET A 148 -22.36 -10.44 39.09
C MET A 148 -21.05 -9.65 38.99
N ASN A 149 -20.08 -9.90 39.88
CA ASN A 149 -18.77 -9.27 39.82
C ASN A 149 -18.01 -9.69 38.56
N ASP A 150 -18.06 -10.97 38.19
CA ASP A 150 -17.43 -11.49 36.97
C ASP A 150 -18.03 -10.88 35.70
N PHE A 151 -19.36 -10.75 35.62
CA PHE A 151 -20.02 -10.09 34.48
C PHE A 151 -19.66 -8.61 34.39
N ARG A 152 -19.65 -7.88 35.51
CA ARG A 152 -19.21 -6.47 35.52
C ARG A 152 -17.78 -6.35 35.03
N ALA A 153 -16.88 -7.19 35.52
CA ALA A 153 -15.49 -7.22 35.07
C ALA A 153 -15.37 -7.59 33.58
N ALA A 154 -16.25 -8.44 33.05
CA ALA A 154 -16.31 -8.76 31.62
C ALA A 154 -16.79 -7.56 30.79
N SER A 155 -17.88 -6.89 31.19
CA SER A 155 -18.39 -5.69 30.53
C SER A 155 -17.37 -4.54 30.54
N GLU A 156 -16.65 -4.33 31.65
CA GLU A 156 -15.61 -3.32 31.73
C GLU A 156 -14.43 -3.60 30.79
N ARG A 157 -14.00 -4.87 30.69
CA ARG A 157 -12.96 -5.31 29.76
C ARG A 157 -13.41 -5.13 28.30
N ALA A 158 -14.63 -5.56 27.96
CA ALA A 158 -15.17 -5.40 26.62
C ALA A 158 -15.32 -3.91 26.25
N ALA A 159 -15.74 -3.06 27.19
CA ALA A 159 -15.84 -1.62 26.97
C ALA A 159 -14.47 -0.98 26.76
N ALA A 160 -13.45 -1.43 27.49
CA ALA A 160 -12.07 -0.98 27.27
C ALA A 160 -11.53 -1.42 25.91
N ALA A 161 -11.81 -2.65 25.48
CA ALA A 161 -11.42 -3.17 24.18
C ALA A 161 -12.13 -2.45 23.01
N ALA A 162 -13.42 -2.13 23.17
CA ALA A 162 -14.18 -1.31 22.21
C ALA A 162 -13.58 0.10 22.05
N ARG A 163 -13.21 0.77 23.16
CA ARG A 163 -12.54 2.10 23.09
C ARG A 163 -11.14 2.02 22.48
N ALA A 164 -10.38 0.98 22.80
CA ALA A 164 -9.04 0.78 22.24
C ALA A 164 -9.11 0.50 20.73
N SER A 165 -10.07 -0.32 20.29
CA SER A 165 -10.29 -0.61 18.88
C SER A 165 -10.85 0.59 18.11
N GLU A 166 -11.70 1.42 18.72
CA GLU A 166 -12.16 2.68 18.12
C GLU A 166 -10.97 3.59 17.80
N LYS A 167 -10.06 3.78 18.78
CA LYS A 167 -8.83 4.55 18.58
C LYS A 167 -7.99 3.94 17.45
N SER A 168 -7.81 2.63 17.43
CA SER A 168 -7.05 1.95 16.38
C SER A 168 -7.67 2.15 14.99
N ALA A 169 -9.00 2.10 14.88
CA ALA A 169 -9.70 2.34 13.62
C ALA A 169 -9.57 3.80 13.17
N ALA A 170 -9.65 4.77 14.10
CA ALA A 170 -9.43 6.19 13.81
C ALA A 170 -7.98 6.47 13.36
N ASP A 171 -7.00 5.90 14.04
CA ASP A 171 -5.59 6.02 13.67
C ASP A 171 -5.32 5.42 12.27
N ALA A 172 -5.95 4.27 11.94
CA ALA A 172 -5.83 3.64 10.63
C ALA A 172 -6.49 4.46 9.50
N ARG A 173 -7.66 5.07 9.75
CA ARG A 173 -8.28 6.03 8.82
C ARG A 173 -7.37 7.21 8.54
N GLY A 174 -6.81 7.82 9.59
CA GLY A 174 -5.88 8.94 9.44
C GLY A 174 -4.63 8.57 8.62
N ALA A 175 -4.12 7.35 8.78
CA ALA A 175 -3.01 6.86 7.97
C ALA A 175 -3.39 6.71 6.49
N ALA A 176 -4.56 6.14 6.19
CA ALA A 176 -5.06 6.00 4.82
C ALA A 176 -5.29 7.36 4.12
N GLU A 177 -5.86 8.33 4.84
CA GLU A 177 -6.03 9.70 4.35
C GLU A 177 -4.69 10.37 4.04
N GLN A 178 -3.69 10.20 4.91
CA GLN A 178 -2.36 10.75 4.71
C GLN A 178 -1.64 10.09 3.51
N ALA A 179 -1.73 8.77 3.35
CA ALA A 179 -1.19 8.07 2.19
C ALA A 179 -1.84 8.55 0.89
N ALA A 180 -3.17 8.72 0.88
CA ALA A 180 -3.91 9.22 -0.27
C ALA A 180 -3.51 10.66 -0.64
N LYS A 181 -3.25 11.51 0.36
CA LYS A 181 -2.74 12.88 0.17
C LYS A 181 -1.35 12.87 -0.46
N VAL A 182 -0.41 12.06 0.06
CA VAL A 182 0.95 11.94 -0.49
C VAL A 182 0.91 11.45 -1.94
N ARG A 183 0.11 10.42 -2.25
CA ARG A 183 -0.07 9.95 -3.63
C ARG A 183 -0.57 11.06 -4.55
N THR A 184 -1.56 11.84 -4.09
CA THR A 184 -2.14 12.93 -4.90
C THR A 184 -1.11 14.03 -5.17
N GLU A 185 -0.32 14.42 -4.17
CA GLU A 185 0.76 15.40 -4.32
C GLU A 185 1.84 14.91 -5.30
N LEU A 186 2.24 13.64 -5.20
CA LEU A 186 3.19 13.02 -6.13
C LEU A 186 2.63 12.92 -7.55
N GLN A 187 1.34 12.63 -7.72
CA GLN A 187 0.69 12.62 -9.03
C GLN A 187 0.69 14.02 -9.67
N VAL A 188 0.41 15.07 -8.89
CA VAL A 188 0.50 16.45 -9.39
C VAL A 188 1.92 16.79 -9.80
N LYS A 189 2.93 16.41 -9.00
CA LYS A 189 4.34 16.59 -9.35
C LYS A 189 4.71 15.84 -10.63
N TRP A 190 4.23 14.61 -10.80
CA TRP A 190 4.44 13.81 -11.99
C TRP A 190 3.88 14.49 -13.25
N THR A 191 2.60 14.92 -13.21
CA THR A 191 2.00 15.65 -14.35
C THR A 191 2.76 16.94 -14.66
N GLY A 192 3.22 17.66 -13.64
CA GLY A 192 4.05 18.85 -13.82
C GLY A 192 5.41 18.56 -14.48
N LEU A 193 6.08 17.48 -14.09
CA LEU A 193 7.34 17.04 -14.71
C LEU A 193 7.12 16.60 -16.16
N GLN A 194 6.03 15.90 -16.47
CA GLN A 194 5.69 15.54 -17.85
C GLN A 194 5.52 16.77 -18.74
N GLN A 195 4.87 17.83 -18.25
CA GLN A 195 4.73 19.09 -18.99
C GLN A 195 6.08 19.78 -19.22
N GLN A 196 6.99 19.74 -18.24
CA GLN A 196 8.35 20.29 -18.39
C GLN A 196 9.17 19.51 -19.40
N ILE A 197 9.08 18.17 -19.41
CA ILE A 197 9.72 17.32 -20.41
C ILE A 197 9.18 17.65 -21.80
N LEU A 198 7.86 17.75 -21.97
CA LEU A 198 7.25 18.14 -23.25
C LEU A 198 7.72 19.52 -23.73
N ALA A 199 7.86 20.48 -22.82
CA ALA A 199 8.38 21.81 -23.15
C ALA A 199 9.85 21.77 -23.56
N ALA A 200 10.68 21.00 -22.84
CA ALA A 200 12.09 20.79 -23.17
C ALA A 200 12.26 20.08 -24.53
N GLU A 201 11.40 19.09 -24.82
CA GLU A 201 11.31 18.41 -26.12
C GLU A 201 11.00 19.39 -27.26
N ALA A 202 10.00 20.26 -27.07
CA ALA A 202 9.65 21.28 -28.07
C ALA A 202 10.79 22.27 -28.31
N GLN A 203 11.52 22.66 -27.27
CA GLN A 203 12.69 23.53 -27.37
C GLN A 203 13.84 22.85 -28.11
N TYR A 204 14.10 21.58 -27.84
CA TYR A 204 15.10 20.78 -28.55
C TYR A 204 14.72 20.61 -30.03
N ALA A 205 13.45 20.33 -30.35
CA ALA A 205 12.97 20.21 -31.72
C ALA A 205 13.13 21.51 -32.52
N ALA A 206 13.04 22.67 -31.86
CA ALA A 206 13.24 23.98 -32.47
C ALA A 206 14.71 24.32 -32.78
N LEU A 207 15.68 23.54 -32.27
CA LEU A 207 17.10 23.72 -32.57
C LEU A 207 17.41 23.37 -34.03
N THR A 208 18.38 24.07 -34.64
CA THR A 208 18.86 23.75 -35.99
C THR A 208 19.61 22.41 -36.01
N PRO A 209 19.71 21.71 -37.16
CA PRO A 209 20.45 20.44 -37.25
C PRO A 209 21.89 20.47 -36.69
N PRO A 210 22.70 21.54 -36.89
CA PRO A 210 24.02 21.65 -36.27
C PRO A 210 23.97 21.78 -34.75
N GLN A 211 22.96 22.44 -34.19
CA GLN A 211 22.79 22.61 -32.74
C GLN A 211 22.30 21.30 -32.08
N ARG A 212 21.42 20.55 -32.75
CA ARG A 212 21.03 19.21 -32.30
C ARG A 212 22.20 18.23 -32.30
N ALA A 213 23.01 18.23 -33.37
CA ALA A 213 24.22 17.41 -33.42
C ALA A 213 25.23 17.79 -32.31
N ALA A 214 25.34 19.06 -31.94
CA ALA A 214 26.19 19.49 -30.82
C ALA A 214 25.67 18.97 -29.46
N VAL A 215 24.34 19.02 -29.25
CA VAL A 215 23.66 18.41 -28.09
C VAL A 215 23.87 16.89 -28.05
N ASP A 216 23.64 16.18 -29.14
CA ASP A 216 23.71 14.72 -29.19
C ASP A 216 25.15 14.23 -28.96
N ASN A 217 26.13 14.95 -29.51
CA ASN A 217 27.54 14.68 -29.24
C ASN A 217 27.90 14.96 -27.78
N ALA A 218 27.38 16.02 -27.16
CA ALA A 218 27.59 16.31 -25.74
C ALA A 218 26.94 15.25 -24.83
N ALA A 219 25.76 14.74 -25.18
CA ALA A 219 25.07 13.67 -24.46
C ALA A 219 25.83 12.33 -24.55
N ALA A 220 26.50 12.05 -25.68
CA ALA A 220 27.31 10.84 -25.87
C ALA A 220 28.62 10.82 -25.06
N VAL A 221 29.07 11.96 -24.51
CA VAL A 221 30.31 12.06 -23.70
C VAL A 221 30.03 11.88 -22.19
N LEU A 222 28.77 11.89 -21.75
CA LEU A 222 28.43 11.69 -20.35
C LEU A 222 28.65 10.23 -19.92
N PRO A 223 29.28 9.98 -18.75
CA PRO A 223 29.44 8.63 -18.23
C PRO A 223 28.08 8.03 -17.88
N PRO A 224 27.89 6.69 -18.03
CA PRO A 224 26.66 6.03 -17.61
C PRO A 224 26.40 6.31 -16.12
N PRO A 225 25.12 6.41 -15.70
CA PRO A 225 24.80 6.61 -14.29
C PRO A 225 25.43 5.50 -13.45
N PRO A 226 25.92 5.81 -12.23
CA PRO A 226 26.53 4.81 -11.37
C PRO A 226 25.53 3.69 -11.09
N ALA A 227 25.95 2.44 -11.30
CA ALA A 227 25.17 1.28 -10.92
C ALA A 227 24.79 1.39 -9.44
N ALA A 228 23.48 1.35 -9.15
CA ALA A 228 23.00 1.30 -7.79
C ALA A 228 23.54 0.03 -7.10
N PRO A 229 23.91 0.09 -5.81
CA PRO A 229 24.37 -1.09 -5.10
C PRO A 229 23.22 -2.11 -5.02
N THR A 230 23.50 -3.35 -5.40
CA THR A 230 22.59 -4.49 -5.27
C THR A 230 22.10 -4.61 -3.82
N PRO A 231 20.80 -4.46 -3.53
CA PRO A 231 20.26 -4.77 -2.22
C PRO A 231 20.45 -6.27 -1.94
N VAL A 232 20.91 -6.59 -0.73
CA VAL A 232 20.87 -7.97 -0.22
C VAL A 232 19.44 -8.20 0.27
N ASP A 233 18.68 -9.03 -0.43
CA ASP A 233 17.29 -9.33 -0.07
C ASP A 233 17.17 -9.95 1.33
N PRO A 234 16.26 -9.46 2.21
CA PRO A 234 15.78 -10.25 3.33
C PRO A 234 14.82 -11.35 2.82
N PRO A 235 14.71 -12.49 3.53
CA PRO A 235 13.95 -13.64 3.03
C PRO A 235 12.46 -13.32 2.94
N ILE A 236 11.92 -13.52 1.74
CA ILE A 236 10.50 -13.35 1.42
C ILE A 236 9.71 -14.48 2.10
N ALA A 237 8.80 -14.13 2.99
CA ALA A 237 7.83 -15.06 3.54
C ALA A 237 6.85 -15.52 2.46
N ALA A 238 6.50 -16.81 2.48
CA ALA A 238 5.74 -17.50 1.45
C ALA A 238 4.38 -16.85 1.14
N VAL A 239 4.13 -16.59 -0.15
CA VAL A 239 2.82 -16.25 -0.72
C VAL A 239 2.26 -17.48 -1.44
N PRO A 240 0.94 -17.80 -1.37
CA PRO A 240 0.38 -19.02 -1.96
C PRO A 240 0.44 -19.03 -3.50
N ALA A 241 0.47 -20.25 -4.06
CA ALA A 241 0.72 -20.55 -5.47
C ALA A 241 -0.25 -19.88 -6.47
N GLN A 242 0.32 -19.20 -7.47
CA GLN A 242 -0.34 -18.69 -8.68
C GLN A 242 -0.44 -19.77 -9.78
N PRO A 243 -1.32 -19.59 -10.81
CA PRO A 243 -1.49 -20.53 -11.94
C PRO A 243 -0.20 -20.71 -12.75
N PRO A 244 -0.10 -21.66 -13.70
CA PRO A 244 1.18 -22.08 -14.29
C PRO A 244 1.94 -20.89 -14.89
N GLY A 245 2.99 -20.46 -14.18
CA GLY A 245 3.78 -19.28 -14.51
C GLY A 245 4.88 -19.60 -15.53
N LEU A 246 5.37 -18.55 -16.22
CA LEU A 246 6.53 -18.64 -17.11
C LEU A 246 7.72 -19.25 -16.35
N PRO A 247 8.56 -20.09 -17.01
CA PRO A 247 9.69 -20.77 -16.38
C PRO A 247 10.65 -19.80 -15.65
N GLU A 248 11.33 -20.32 -14.63
CA GLU A 248 12.25 -19.56 -13.76
C GLU A 248 13.46 -19.01 -14.54
N SER A 249 13.87 -19.68 -15.63
CA SER A 249 14.82 -19.17 -16.62
C SER A 249 14.15 -19.03 -17.99
N LEU A 250 14.03 -17.79 -18.48
CA LEU A 250 13.55 -17.51 -19.83
C LEU A 250 14.75 -17.41 -20.81
N PRO A 251 14.64 -17.98 -22.02
CA PRO A 251 15.66 -17.83 -23.06
C PRO A 251 15.78 -16.36 -23.49
N VAL A 252 16.95 -15.99 -24.03
CA VAL A 252 17.15 -14.67 -24.66
C VAL A 252 16.14 -14.52 -25.81
N GLY A 253 15.49 -13.37 -25.83
CA GLY A 253 14.44 -13.02 -26.80
C GLY A 253 14.96 -12.26 -28.01
N VAL A 254 14.05 -11.58 -28.71
CA VAL A 254 14.38 -10.75 -29.88
C VAL A 254 14.91 -9.35 -29.52
N ALA A 255 14.77 -8.93 -28.27
CA ALA A 255 15.25 -7.62 -27.79
C ALA A 255 16.77 -7.60 -27.63
N ASN A 256 17.40 -6.46 -27.94
CA ASN A 256 18.78 -6.21 -27.51
C ASN A 256 18.81 -5.89 -26.01
N GLU A 257 19.41 -6.77 -25.22
CA GLU A 257 19.47 -6.64 -23.76
C GLU A 257 20.58 -5.70 -23.27
N ALA A 258 21.46 -5.23 -24.15
CA ALA A 258 22.55 -4.34 -23.78
C ALA A 258 22.02 -3.03 -23.17
N GLY A 259 22.35 -2.80 -21.90
CA GLY A 259 21.94 -1.63 -21.13
C GLY A 259 20.51 -1.69 -20.58
N LEU A 260 19.72 -2.73 -20.86
CA LEU A 260 18.42 -2.92 -20.21
C LEU A 260 18.59 -3.29 -18.74
N GLN A 261 17.68 -2.80 -17.89
CA GLN A 261 17.64 -3.18 -16.48
C GLN A 261 17.06 -4.59 -16.29
N PRO A 262 17.38 -5.28 -15.18
CA PRO A 262 16.99 -6.68 -14.97
C PRO A 262 15.49 -6.94 -15.14
N ASN A 263 14.64 -6.07 -14.59
CA ASN A 263 13.19 -6.14 -14.73
C ASN A 263 12.73 -6.00 -16.19
N THR A 264 13.36 -5.09 -16.94
CA THR A 264 13.06 -4.87 -18.36
C THR A 264 13.51 -6.03 -19.23
N VAL A 265 14.68 -6.62 -18.94
CA VAL A 265 15.14 -7.87 -19.57
C VAL A 265 14.14 -9.01 -19.32
N LEU A 266 13.65 -9.14 -18.08
CA LEU A 266 12.65 -10.16 -17.73
C LEU A 266 11.35 -9.97 -18.53
N ALA A 267 10.85 -8.73 -18.63
CA ALA A 267 9.68 -8.41 -19.45
C ALA A 267 9.91 -8.73 -20.93
N ALA A 268 11.05 -8.32 -21.50
CA ALA A 268 11.39 -8.56 -22.91
C ALA A 268 11.46 -10.05 -23.26
N ARG A 269 12.12 -10.85 -22.42
CA ARG A 269 12.21 -12.30 -22.58
C ARG A 269 10.86 -12.98 -22.42
N ALA A 270 10.05 -12.54 -21.45
CA ALA A 270 8.72 -13.09 -21.21
C ALA A 270 7.78 -12.85 -22.40
N VAL A 271 7.81 -11.64 -22.97
CA VAL A 271 7.08 -11.32 -24.19
C VAL A 271 7.58 -12.15 -25.37
N SER A 272 8.90 -12.24 -25.58
CA SER A 272 9.47 -13.03 -26.69
C SER A 272 9.10 -14.52 -26.59
N ALA A 273 9.07 -15.08 -25.38
CA ALA A 273 8.69 -16.47 -25.17
C ALA A 273 7.18 -16.71 -25.36
N ARG A 274 6.33 -15.75 -24.97
CA ARG A 274 4.88 -15.87 -25.03
C ARG A 274 4.30 -15.55 -26.42
N PHE A 275 4.92 -14.62 -27.13
CA PHE A 275 4.45 -14.07 -28.41
C PHE A 275 5.53 -14.22 -29.48
N PRO A 276 5.81 -15.45 -29.96
CA PRO A 276 6.86 -15.71 -30.94
C PRO A 276 6.63 -15.02 -32.31
N GLN A 277 5.43 -14.51 -32.57
CA GLN A 277 5.10 -13.69 -33.73
C GLN A 277 5.65 -12.25 -33.66
N ILE A 278 6.14 -11.81 -32.49
CA ILE A 278 6.84 -10.52 -32.35
C ILE A 278 8.26 -10.69 -32.86
N ALA A 279 8.57 -9.98 -33.95
CA ALA A 279 9.87 -10.06 -34.61
C ALA A 279 10.89 -9.03 -34.10
N ALA A 280 10.42 -7.94 -33.48
CA ALA A 280 11.27 -6.84 -33.03
C ALA A 280 10.77 -6.27 -31.70
N ILE A 281 11.71 -6.05 -30.79
CA ILE A 281 11.52 -5.30 -29.55
C ILE A 281 12.67 -4.30 -29.45
N ASP A 282 12.33 -3.00 -29.49
CA ASP A 282 13.31 -1.94 -29.30
C ASP A 282 13.51 -1.67 -27.80
N GLY A 283 14.73 -1.33 -27.41
CA GLY A 283 15.13 -1.17 -26.01
C GLY A 283 15.92 0.12 -25.79
N VAL A 284 17.16 0.00 -25.31
CA VAL A 284 18.02 1.16 -25.03
C VAL A 284 18.35 1.95 -26.30
N ARG A 285 18.09 3.25 -26.26
CA ARG A 285 18.44 4.23 -27.30
C ARG A 285 18.44 5.64 -26.72
N PRO A 286 19.15 6.60 -27.35
CA PRO A 286 18.91 8.01 -27.10
C PRO A 286 17.43 8.32 -27.37
N ASP A 287 16.79 8.93 -26.40
CA ASP A 287 15.38 9.29 -26.44
C ASP A 287 15.21 10.58 -25.62
N SER A 288 14.21 11.37 -25.96
CA SER A 288 13.90 12.57 -25.19
C SER A 288 13.28 12.25 -23.84
N LYS A 289 12.76 11.03 -23.67
CA LYS A 289 12.22 10.51 -22.41
C LYS A 289 13.25 9.65 -21.68
N PRO A 290 13.26 9.65 -20.34
CA PRO A 290 14.27 8.94 -19.55
C PRO A 290 14.28 7.41 -19.70
N TRP A 291 13.19 6.80 -20.15
CA TRP A 291 12.97 5.36 -19.98
C TRP A 291 13.86 4.50 -20.86
N HIS A 292 13.88 4.76 -22.16
CA HIS A 292 14.76 4.04 -23.08
C HIS A 292 16.25 4.29 -22.79
N PRO A 293 16.73 5.53 -22.55
CA PRO A 293 18.13 5.80 -22.20
C PRO A 293 18.56 5.12 -20.90
N SER A 294 17.66 4.98 -19.94
CA SER A 294 17.94 4.34 -18.64
C SER A 294 17.74 2.82 -18.64
N GLY A 295 17.39 2.23 -19.79
CA GLY A 295 17.11 0.81 -19.93
C GLY A 295 15.88 0.31 -19.19
N LEU A 296 14.94 1.22 -18.89
CA LEU A 296 13.71 0.94 -18.15
C LEU A 296 12.51 0.64 -19.05
N ALA A 297 12.64 0.83 -20.36
CA ALA A 297 11.55 0.63 -21.30
C ALA A 297 11.91 -0.21 -22.53
N ILE A 298 10.87 -0.86 -23.06
CA ILE A 298 10.90 -1.59 -24.33
C ILE A 298 9.66 -1.26 -25.16
N ASP A 299 9.84 -1.18 -26.48
CA ASP A 299 8.77 -1.04 -27.46
C ASP A 299 8.60 -2.35 -28.22
N ILE A 300 7.44 -2.99 -28.05
CA ILE A 300 7.10 -4.26 -28.66
C ILE A 300 6.37 -3.97 -29.96
N MET A 301 7.06 -4.17 -31.09
CA MET A 301 6.55 -3.79 -32.41
C MET A 301 5.43 -4.73 -32.84
N ILE A 302 4.24 -4.18 -33.06
CA ILE A 302 3.05 -4.97 -33.42
C ILE A 302 2.95 -5.10 -34.93
N PRO A 303 3.01 -6.33 -35.49
CA PRO A 303 2.83 -6.53 -36.93
C PRO A 303 1.41 -6.12 -37.35
N ASN A 304 1.30 -5.36 -38.45
CA ASN A 304 0.02 -4.88 -38.98
C ASN A 304 -0.86 -4.20 -37.92
N SER A 305 -0.27 -3.36 -37.07
CA SER A 305 -0.89 -2.79 -35.87
C SER A 305 -2.23 -2.03 -36.05
N ALA A 306 -2.53 -1.59 -37.27
CA ALA A 306 -3.80 -0.96 -37.61
C ALA A 306 -4.91 -1.96 -37.97
N SER A 307 -4.57 -3.23 -38.24
CA SER A 307 -5.54 -4.28 -38.56
C SER A 307 -6.24 -4.79 -37.29
N PRO A 308 -7.42 -5.40 -37.41
CA PRO A 308 -8.10 -6.04 -36.26
C PRO A 308 -7.21 -7.06 -35.54
N GLU A 309 -6.42 -7.84 -36.28
CA GLU A 309 -5.51 -8.86 -35.74
C GLU A 309 -4.33 -8.23 -35.00
N GLY A 310 -3.74 -7.15 -35.55
CA GLY A 310 -2.69 -6.39 -34.87
C GLY A 310 -3.20 -5.75 -33.58
N ILE A 311 -4.42 -5.19 -33.61
CA ILE A 311 -5.06 -4.62 -32.41
C ILE A 311 -5.27 -5.70 -31.35
N ALA A 312 -5.84 -6.84 -31.72
CA ALA A 312 -6.06 -7.96 -30.81
C ALA A 312 -4.74 -8.46 -30.19
N LEU A 313 -3.67 -8.55 -30.98
CA LEU A 313 -2.35 -8.94 -30.48
C LEU A 313 -1.80 -7.93 -29.47
N GLY A 314 -1.90 -6.62 -29.76
CA GLY A 314 -1.50 -5.58 -28.82
C GLY A 314 -2.29 -5.63 -27.51
N ASP A 315 -3.60 -5.89 -27.59
CA ASP A 315 -4.47 -6.05 -26.42
C ASP A 315 -4.08 -7.29 -25.59
N GLU A 316 -3.72 -8.40 -26.23
CA GLU A 316 -3.22 -9.60 -25.56
C GLU A 316 -1.89 -9.36 -24.84
N ILE A 317 -0.95 -8.63 -25.48
CA ILE A 317 0.35 -8.29 -24.89
C ILE A 317 0.17 -7.35 -23.70
N LEU A 318 -0.72 -6.34 -23.83
CA LEU A 318 -1.11 -5.47 -22.72
C LEU A 318 -1.66 -6.30 -21.55
N ALA A 319 -2.63 -7.19 -21.80
CA ALA A 319 -3.22 -8.03 -20.76
C ALA A 319 -2.19 -8.96 -20.10
N PHE A 320 -1.26 -9.50 -20.89
CA PHE A 320 -0.16 -10.32 -20.39
C PHE A 320 0.79 -9.52 -19.50
N ALA A 321 1.19 -8.32 -19.91
CA ALA A 321 2.04 -7.44 -19.10
C ALA A 321 1.35 -7.08 -17.78
N MET A 322 0.08 -6.68 -17.82
CA MET A 322 -0.72 -6.33 -16.63
C MET A 322 -0.91 -7.50 -15.67
N SER A 323 -1.16 -8.71 -16.18
CA SER A 323 -1.29 -9.92 -15.34
C SER A 323 0.02 -10.37 -14.69
N ASN A 324 1.16 -9.92 -15.23
CA ASN A 324 2.49 -10.19 -14.68
C ASN A 324 3.11 -8.95 -14.01
N ALA A 325 2.30 -7.93 -13.69
CA ALA A 325 2.79 -6.63 -13.22
C ALA A 325 3.77 -6.74 -12.03
N ALA A 326 3.45 -7.56 -11.03
CA ALA A 326 4.32 -7.77 -9.88
C ALA A 326 5.64 -8.46 -10.26
N ARG A 327 5.61 -9.42 -11.18
CA ARG A 327 6.79 -10.18 -11.62
C ARG A 327 7.75 -9.30 -12.43
N PHE A 328 7.23 -8.37 -13.22
CA PHE A 328 8.06 -7.49 -14.07
C PHE A 328 8.52 -6.22 -13.36
N GLY A 329 8.09 -5.95 -12.12
CA GLY A 329 8.22 -4.60 -11.56
C GLY A 329 7.56 -3.59 -12.50
N LEU A 330 6.37 -3.90 -13.02
CA LEU A 330 5.73 -3.11 -14.06
C LEU A 330 5.34 -1.73 -13.52
N GLN A 331 5.81 -0.69 -14.21
CA GLN A 331 5.43 0.68 -13.93
C GLN A 331 4.17 1.06 -14.74
N ASP A 332 4.22 0.85 -16.06
CA ASP A 332 3.10 1.09 -16.97
C ASP A 332 3.25 0.34 -18.30
N VAL A 333 2.12 0.24 -19.00
CA VAL A 333 2.05 -0.15 -20.41
C VAL A 333 1.34 0.96 -21.17
N ILE A 334 1.85 1.35 -22.35
CA ILE A 334 1.14 2.26 -23.25
C ILE A 334 0.73 1.50 -24.49
N TRP A 335 -0.57 1.56 -24.79
CA TRP A 335 -1.13 1.01 -26.03
C TRP A 335 -2.25 1.91 -26.54
N ARG A 336 -2.19 2.26 -27.82
CA ARG A 336 -3.18 3.05 -28.57
C ARG A 336 -3.61 4.34 -27.85
N GLY A 337 -2.63 5.07 -27.34
CA GLY A 337 -2.87 6.37 -26.69
C GLY A 337 -3.33 6.26 -25.23
N THR A 338 -3.34 5.08 -24.62
CA THR A 338 -3.76 4.88 -23.23
C THR A 338 -2.61 4.38 -22.36
N TYR A 339 -2.38 5.04 -21.22
CA TYR A 339 -1.54 4.57 -20.13
C TYR A 339 -2.31 3.56 -19.30
N TYR A 340 -1.77 2.36 -19.14
CA TYR A 340 -2.28 1.34 -18.24
C TYR A 340 -1.31 1.18 -17.07
N THR A 341 -1.82 1.40 -15.86
CA THR A 341 -1.08 1.20 -14.61
C THR A 341 -1.86 0.22 -13.73
N PRO A 342 -1.24 -0.36 -12.68
CA PRO A 342 -1.98 -1.14 -11.69
C PRO A 342 -3.16 -0.38 -11.05
N ALA A 343 -3.15 0.95 -11.06
CA ALA A 343 -4.24 1.81 -10.57
C ALA A 343 -5.36 2.06 -11.61
N GLY A 344 -5.23 1.55 -12.83
CA GLY A 344 -6.20 1.68 -13.91
C GLY A 344 -5.72 2.49 -15.12
N PRO A 345 -6.55 2.56 -16.18
CA PRO A 345 -6.21 3.24 -17.42
C PRO A 345 -6.37 4.76 -17.33
N GLN A 346 -5.50 5.51 -17.99
CA GLN A 346 -5.53 6.96 -18.14
C GLN A 346 -5.18 7.36 -19.58
N ALA A 347 -5.84 8.38 -20.12
CA ALA A 347 -5.48 8.88 -21.45
C ALA A 347 -4.05 9.42 -21.43
N SER A 348 -3.22 8.96 -22.36
CA SER A 348 -1.80 9.34 -22.41
C SER A 348 -1.58 10.61 -23.24
N GLY A 349 -2.29 10.75 -24.36
CA GLY A 349 -2.01 11.78 -25.36
C GLY A 349 -0.72 11.54 -26.17
N TYR A 350 -0.03 10.42 -25.98
CA TYR A 350 1.34 10.16 -26.50
C TYR A 350 1.43 9.24 -27.74
N GLY A 351 0.33 8.95 -28.46
CA GLY A 351 0.39 8.03 -29.61
C GLY A 351 0.52 6.55 -29.19
N HIS A 352 1.39 5.75 -29.83
CA HIS A 352 1.58 4.29 -29.61
C HIS A 352 0.52 3.40 -30.29
N TYR A 353 0.29 3.61 -31.59
CA TYR A 353 -0.65 2.81 -32.38
C TYR A 353 0.02 1.68 -33.17
N ASP A 354 1.35 1.60 -33.14
CA ASP A 354 2.19 0.64 -33.86
C ASP A 354 3.02 -0.29 -32.97
N HIS A 355 3.14 0.03 -31.68
CA HIS A 355 3.85 -0.78 -30.71
C HIS A 355 3.18 -0.71 -29.32
N VAL A 356 3.40 -1.75 -28.51
CA VAL A 356 3.09 -1.74 -27.07
C VAL A 356 4.36 -1.32 -26.32
N HIS A 357 4.31 -0.21 -25.61
CA HIS A 357 5.43 0.25 -24.77
C HIS A 357 5.27 -0.30 -23.36
N ILE A 358 6.34 -0.86 -22.80
CA ILE A 358 6.38 -1.32 -21.41
C ILE A 358 7.46 -0.54 -20.68
N THR A 359 7.09 0.12 -19.58
CA THR A 359 8.04 0.70 -18.62
C THR A 359 8.07 -0.15 -17.35
N THR A 360 9.27 -0.46 -16.85
CA THR A 360 9.48 -1.14 -15.57
C THR A 360 10.13 -0.22 -14.55
N THR A 361 9.96 -0.53 -13.27
CA THR A 361 10.72 0.09 -12.19
C THR A 361 12.17 -0.38 -12.20
N PRO A 362 13.13 0.44 -11.70
CA PRO A 362 14.49 -0.01 -11.48
C PRO A 362 14.54 -1.33 -10.70
N GLY A 363 15.39 -2.25 -11.14
CA GLY A 363 15.47 -3.63 -10.65
C GLY A 363 16.76 -3.95 -9.93
#